data_AF-A0A6J6G496-F1
#
_entry.id   AF-A0A6J6G496-F1
#
_cell.length_a   1.000
_cell.length_b   1.000
_cell.length_c   1.000
_cell.angle_alpha   90.00
_cell.angle_beta   90.00
_cell.angle_gamma   90.00
#
_symmetry.space_group_name_H-M   'P 1'
#
loop_
_entity.id
_entity.type
_entity.pdbx_description
1 polymer ?
#
loop_
_entity_poly.entity_id
_entity_poly.type
_entity_poly.pdbx_seq_one_letter_code
_entity_poly.pdbx_strand_id
1 'polypeptide(L)'
;MSGSSYRCAKNPLVKNSKLTWLSVDCLKTAATYTTGLANLPKIKAATEATIAKLDADIVTQIAEAEKANKLIPEYQAKIAVINTELTRLKADTANLTKNKLTISKYTTAVRNYEAAIKAYETVGKQTDRSQKLKGQAQSQYDSSKMDVDTTLSMAKIICQKGF
;
A
#
# COMPACT_ATOMS: atom_id res chain seq x y z
N MET A 1 -19.49 -13.86 -41.46
CA MET A 1 -18.38 -14.48 -40.69
C MET A 1 -17.12 -14.34 -41.52
N SER A 2 -16.19 -13.47 -41.13
CA SER A 2 -14.95 -13.28 -41.88
C SER A 2 -14.10 -14.53 -41.73
N GLY A 3 -13.68 -15.13 -42.85
CA GLY A 3 -12.98 -16.41 -42.87
C GLY A 3 -11.70 -16.34 -42.03
N SER A 4 -11.58 -17.23 -41.04
CA SER A 4 -10.37 -17.36 -40.24
C SER A 4 -9.19 -17.64 -41.19
N SER A 5 -8.19 -16.76 -41.19
CA SER A 5 -6.97 -16.99 -41.95
C SER A 5 -6.11 -18.02 -41.22
N TYR A 6 -5.56 -18.98 -41.97
CA TYR A 6 -4.73 -20.06 -41.43
C TYR A 6 -3.29 -19.90 -41.93
N ARG A 7 -2.33 -20.32 -41.10
CA ARG A 7 -0.91 -20.39 -41.45
C ARG A 7 -0.31 -21.70 -40.97
N CYS A 8 0.53 -22.31 -41.81
CA CYS A 8 1.35 -23.44 -41.41
C CYS A 8 2.44 -22.96 -40.44
N ALA A 9 2.34 -23.37 -39.17
CA ALA A 9 3.23 -22.95 -38.09
C ALA A 9 3.30 -24.01 -36.99
N LYS A 10 4.28 -23.89 -36.09
CA LYS A 10 4.34 -24.70 -34.88
C LYS A 10 3.38 -24.13 -33.84
N ASN A 11 2.68 -24.99 -33.11
CA ASN A 11 1.83 -24.59 -32.00
C ASN A 11 2.69 -24.04 -30.84
N PRO A 12 2.58 -22.74 -30.48
CA PRO A 12 3.41 -22.15 -29.42
C PRO A 12 3.10 -22.68 -28.02
N LEU A 13 1.94 -23.31 -27.82
CA LEU A 13 1.51 -23.90 -26.54
C LEU A 13 2.14 -25.27 -26.28
N VAL A 14 2.68 -25.93 -27.31
CA VAL A 14 3.20 -27.30 -27.22
C VAL A 14 4.68 -27.30 -27.60
N LYS A 15 5.54 -27.67 -26.64
CA LYS A 15 6.98 -27.80 -26.87
C LYS A 15 7.25 -28.86 -27.94
N ASN A 16 8.11 -28.55 -28.90
CA ASN A 16 8.47 -29.43 -30.02
C ASN A 16 7.29 -29.86 -30.89
N SER A 17 6.25 -29.04 -31.01
CA SER A 17 5.13 -29.32 -31.91
C SER A 17 5.58 -29.44 -33.38
N LYS A 18 4.91 -30.34 -34.10
CA LYS A 18 5.00 -30.43 -35.57
C LYS A 18 4.34 -29.19 -36.19
N LEU A 19 4.72 -28.88 -37.43
CA LEU A 19 4.03 -27.87 -38.23
C LEU A 19 2.59 -28.34 -38.50
N THR A 20 1.64 -27.45 -38.30
CA THR A 20 0.20 -27.68 -38.56
C THR A 20 -0.45 -26.38 -39.02
N TRP A 21 -1.64 -26.47 -39.64
CA TRP A 21 -2.40 -25.28 -40.01
C TRP A 21 -3.13 -24.72 -38.79
N LEU A 22 -2.68 -23.54 -38.33
CA LEU A 22 -3.26 -22.84 -37.18
C LEU A 22 -3.93 -21.56 -37.64
N SER A 23 -5.04 -21.20 -37.01
CA SER A 23 -5.65 -19.89 -37.22
C SER A 23 -4.69 -18.79 -36.75
N VAL A 24 -4.73 -17.64 -37.41
CA VAL A 24 -3.97 -16.46 -36.97
C VAL A 24 -4.35 -16.06 -35.55
N ASP A 25 -5.60 -16.26 -35.14
CA ASP A 25 -6.07 -16.00 -33.78
C ASP A 25 -5.42 -16.94 -32.76
N CYS A 26 -5.26 -18.23 -33.07
CA CYS A 26 -4.49 -19.15 -32.23
C CYS A 26 -3.07 -18.64 -32.00
N LEU A 27 -2.38 -18.24 -33.08
CA LEU A 27 -1.01 -17.77 -33.00
C LEU A 27 -0.89 -16.50 -32.15
N LYS A 28 -1.82 -15.55 -32.30
CA LYS A 28 -1.85 -14.32 -31.50
C LYS A 28 -2.13 -14.60 -30.03
N THR A 29 -3.20 -15.35 -29.71
CA THR A 29 -3.57 -15.63 -28.32
C THR A 29 -2.50 -16.46 -27.62
N ALA A 30 -1.88 -17.42 -28.31
CA ALA A 30 -0.76 -18.19 -27.76
C ALA A 30 0.48 -17.30 -27.50
N ALA A 31 0.79 -16.36 -28.40
CA ALA A 31 1.87 -15.40 -28.19
C ALA A 31 1.59 -14.50 -26.97
N THR A 32 0.37 -13.99 -26.82
CA THR A 32 -0.05 -13.21 -25.64
C THR A 32 0.10 -14.02 -24.36
N TYR A 33 -0.34 -15.28 -24.34
CA TYR A 33 -0.15 -16.17 -23.19
C TYR A 33 1.33 -16.35 -22.84
N THR A 34 2.18 -16.71 -23.82
CA THR A 34 3.61 -16.93 -23.54
C THR A 34 4.33 -15.68 -23.05
N THR A 35 3.94 -14.50 -23.55
CA THR A 35 4.47 -13.21 -23.10
C THR A 35 4.02 -12.91 -21.67
N GLY A 36 2.74 -13.12 -21.37
CA GLY A 36 2.19 -12.95 -20.02
C GLY A 36 2.86 -13.89 -19.01
N LEU A 37 3.01 -15.17 -19.37
CA LEU A 37 3.69 -16.18 -18.56
C LEU A 37 5.16 -15.80 -18.28
N ALA A 38 5.88 -15.30 -19.29
CA ALA A 38 7.28 -14.87 -19.14
C ALA A 38 7.43 -13.61 -18.28
N ASN A 39 6.41 -12.73 -18.27
CA ASN A 39 6.40 -11.52 -17.45
C ASN A 39 5.95 -11.77 -16.01
N LEU A 40 5.16 -12.83 -15.75
CA LEU A 40 4.59 -13.12 -14.44
C LEU A 40 5.66 -13.22 -13.31
N PRO A 41 6.85 -13.83 -13.50
CA PRO A 41 7.92 -13.80 -12.51
C PRO A 41 8.47 -12.40 -12.22
N LYS A 42 8.55 -11.54 -13.24
CA LYS A 42 9.01 -10.15 -13.07
C LYS A 42 7.99 -9.33 -12.28
N ILE A 43 6.71 -9.50 -12.59
CA ILE A 43 5.61 -8.88 -11.85
C ILE A 43 5.64 -9.36 -10.40
N LYS A 44 5.77 -10.68 -10.18
CA LYS A 44 5.89 -11.26 -8.84
C LYS A 44 7.02 -10.63 -8.04
N ALA A 45 8.23 -10.56 -8.62
CA ALA A 45 9.40 -9.99 -7.95
C ALA A 45 9.20 -8.50 -7.61
N ALA A 46 8.59 -7.72 -8.52
CA ALA A 46 8.26 -6.32 -8.27
C ALA A 46 7.21 -6.14 -7.16
N THR A 47 6.18 -7.00 -7.15
CA THR A 47 5.16 -7.04 -6.09
C THR A 47 5.78 -7.41 -4.75
N GLU A 48 6.59 -8.47 -4.67
CA GLU A 48 7.27 -8.90 -3.44
C GLU A 48 8.21 -7.81 -2.90
N ALA A 49 8.96 -7.13 -3.77
CA ALA A 49 9.80 -6.00 -3.37
C ALA A 49 8.97 -4.82 -2.83
N THR A 50 7.78 -4.58 -3.37
CA THR A 50 6.86 -3.54 -2.90
C THR A 50 6.27 -3.92 -1.53
N ILE A 51 5.83 -5.17 -1.38
CA ILE A 51 5.30 -5.70 -0.12
C ILE A 51 6.37 -5.65 0.98
N ALA A 52 7.61 -6.03 0.69
CA ALA A 52 8.70 -6.00 1.66
C ALA A 52 8.98 -4.57 2.17
N LYS A 53 8.93 -3.56 1.30
CA LYS A 53 9.04 -2.16 1.71
C LYS A 53 7.88 -1.73 2.60
N LEU A 54 6.65 -2.06 2.19
CA LEU A 54 5.45 -1.74 2.97
C LEU A 54 5.46 -2.43 4.34
N ASP A 55 5.96 -3.67 4.45
CA ASP A 55 6.09 -4.38 5.72
C ASP A 55 7.09 -3.70 6.66
N ALA A 56 8.23 -3.24 6.14
CA ALA A 56 9.18 -2.46 6.94
C ALA A 56 8.58 -1.13 7.43
N ASP A 57 7.83 -0.44 6.57
CA ASP A 57 7.14 0.80 6.93
C ASP A 57 6.05 0.55 7.98
N ILE A 58 5.27 -0.52 7.85
CA ILE A 58 4.23 -0.91 8.81
C ILE A 58 4.83 -1.17 10.19
N VAL A 59 5.94 -1.91 10.28
CA VAL A 59 6.61 -2.17 11.56
C VAL A 59 7.02 -0.87 12.24
N THR A 60 7.57 0.07 11.47
CA THR A 60 7.97 1.39 11.97
C THR A 60 6.76 2.18 12.46
N GLN A 61 5.68 2.21 11.68
CA GLN A 61 4.43 2.92 12.01
C GLN A 61 3.75 2.34 13.26
N ILE A 62 3.78 1.01 13.44
CA ILE A 62 3.28 0.36 14.66
C ILE A 62 4.08 0.81 15.88
N ALA A 63 5.42 0.80 15.80
CA ALA A 63 6.26 1.23 16.91
C ALA A 63 6.05 2.72 17.26
N GLU A 64 5.83 3.58 16.26
CA GLU A 64 5.48 4.98 16.48
C GLU A 64 4.07 5.16 17.09
N ALA A 65 3.10 4.36 16.66
CA ALA A 65 1.75 4.36 17.23
C ALA A 65 1.75 3.88 18.69
N GLU A 66 2.56 2.88 19.04
CA GLU A 66 2.74 2.45 20.43
C GLU A 66 3.38 3.55 21.30
N LYS A 67 4.35 4.30 20.76
CA LYS A 67 4.93 5.48 21.44
C LYS A 67 3.87 6.56 21.64
N ALA A 68 3.08 6.85 20.60
CA ALA A 68 1.97 7.80 20.65
C ALA A 68 0.98 7.43 21.76
N ASN A 69 0.56 6.17 21.84
CA ASN A 69 -0.38 5.68 22.84
C ASN A 69 0.12 5.87 24.29
N LYS A 70 1.43 5.90 24.52
CA LYS A 70 2.04 6.17 25.83
C LYS A 70 2.20 7.66 26.10
N LEU A 71 2.66 8.43 25.11
CA LEU A 71 3.01 9.85 25.29
C LEU A 71 1.80 10.79 25.25
N ILE A 72 0.76 10.49 24.48
CA ILE A 72 -0.47 11.29 24.42
C ILE A 72 -1.08 11.45 25.83
N PRO A 73 -1.37 10.38 26.61
CA PRO A 73 -1.95 10.55 27.94
C PRO A 73 -1.00 11.27 28.90
N GLU A 74 0.32 11.06 28.78
CA GLU A 74 1.31 11.79 29.58
C GLU A 74 1.27 13.30 29.28
N TYR A 75 1.22 13.68 28.00
CA TYR A 75 1.12 15.08 27.59
C TYR A 75 -0.21 15.70 27.96
N GLN A 76 -1.32 14.96 27.86
CA GLN A 76 -2.63 15.41 28.35
C GLN A 76 -2.60 15.68 29.86
N ALA A 77 -1.99 14.79 30.65
CA ALA A 77 -1.83 14.99 32.08
C ALA A 77 -0.98 16.23 32.40
N LYS A 78 0.15 16.43 31.70
CA LYS A 78 0.99 17.63 31.85
C LYS A 78 0.25 18.91 31.48
N ILE A 79 -0.52 18.89 30.39
CA ILE A 79 -1.36 20.03 29.98
C ILE A 79 -2.38 20.35 31.07
N ALA A 80 -3.05 19.35 31.65
CA ALA A 80 -4.03 19.56 32.72
C ALA A 80 -3.41 20.26 33.94
N VAL A 81 -2.25 19.77 34.40
CA VAL A 81 -1.50 20.38 35.53
C VAL A 81 -1.10 21.82 35.21
N ILE A 82 -0.54 22.07 34.02
CA ILE A 82 -0.12 23.41 33.61
C ILE A 82 -1.32 24.35 33.48
N ASN A 83 -2.48 23.87 33.00
CA ASN A 83 -3.68 24.68 32.88
C ASN A 83 -4.28 25.05 34.24
N THR A 84 -4.25 24.15 35.21
CA THR A 84 -4.63 24.46 36.61
C THR A 84 -3.75 25.57 37.17
N GLU A 85 -2.43 25.46 36.98
CA GLU A 85 -1.49 26.47 37.46
C GLU A 85 -1.62 27.80 36.71
N LEU A 86 -1.83 27.78 35.40
CA LEU A 86 -2.14 28.97 34.61
C LEU A 86 -3.40 29.68 35.11
N THR A 87 -4.42 28.92 35.51
CA THR A 87 -5.66 29.47 36.07
C THR A 87 -5.39 30.18 37.39
N ARG A 88 -4.63 29.53 38.29
CA ARG A 88 -4.20 30.11 39.57
C ARG A 88 -3.40 31.40 39.38
N LEU A 89 -2.39 31.39 38.50
CA LEU A 89 -1.50 32.53 38.26
C LEU A 89 -2.22 33.71 37.61
N LYS A 90 -3.25 33.46 36.78
CA LYS A 90 -4.07 34.51 36.16
C LYS A 90 -5.09 35.11 37.13
N ALA A 91 -5.56 34.34 38.10
CA ALA A 91 -6.46 34.80 39.14
C ALA A 91 -5.76 35.66 40.21
N ASP A 92 -4.44 35.50 40.40
CA ASP A 92 -3.61 36.33 41.27
C ASP A 92 -3.33 37.71 40.65
N THR A 93 -4.34 38.58 40.71
CA THR A 93 -4.27 39.96 40.17
C THR A 93 -3.20 40.80 40.88
N ALA A 94 -2.92 40.53 42.15
CA ALA A 94 -1.91 41.24 42.94
C ALA A 94 -0.47 40.97 42.44
N ASN A 95 -0.19 39.78 41.93
CA ASN A 95 1.13 39.41 41.38
C ASN A 95 1.16 39.26 39.86
N LEU A 96 0.15 39.73 39.14
CA LEU A 96 0.02 39.51 37.69
C LEU A 96 1.27 39.94 36.90
N THR A 97 1.83 41.11 37.21
CA THR A 97 3.05 41.63 36.56
C THR A 97 4.27 40.74 36.81
N LYS A 98 4.42 40.20 38.04
CA LYS A 98 5.50 39.27 38.39
C LYS A 98 5.30 37.91 37.71
N ASN A 99 4.06 37.46 37.61
CA ASN A 99 3.68 36.17 37.03
C ASN A 99 3.71 36.16 35.48
N LYS A 100 3.76 37.32 34.82
CA LYS A 100 3.67 37.48 33.36
C LYS A 100 4.63 36.55 32.60
N LEU A 101 5.88 36.45 33.03
CA LEU A 101 6.88 35.59 32.38
C LEU A 101 6.55 34.10 32.55
N THR A 102 6.14 33.69 33.75
CA THR A 102 5.74 32.30 34.04
C THR A 102 4.51 31.90 33.24
N ILE A 103 3.49 32.78 33.17
CA ILE A 103 2.28 32.58 32.36
C ILE A 103 2.66 32.38 30.88
N SER A 104 3.58 33.19 30.35
CA SER A 104 4.03 33.06 28.95
C SER A 104 4.75 31.72 28.69
N LYS A 105 5.64 31.31 29.60
CA LYS A 105 6.35 30.02 29.51
C LYS A 105 5.38 28.84 29.54
N TYR A 106 4.43 28.84 30.46
CA TYR A 106 3.43 27.78 30.58
C TYR A 106 2.47 27.75 29.38
N THR A 107 2.04 28.90 28.88
CA THR A 107 1.23 28.98 27.65
C THR A 107 1.98 28.37 26.45
N THR A 108 3.28 28.65 26.33
CA THR A 108 4.12 28.07 25.28
C THR A 108 4.28 26.55 25.45
N ALA A 109 4.49 26.09 26.68
CA ALA A 109 4.60 24.66 26.98
C ALA A 109 3.33 23.89 26.59
N VAL A 110 2.14 24.43 26.92
CA VAL A 110 0.85 23.83 26.50
C VAL A 110 0.77 23.69 24.99
N ARG A 111 1.07 24.76 24.23
CA ARG A 111 1.06 24.72 22.76
C ARG A 111 2.00 23.66 22.20
N ASN A 112 3.19 23.51 22.78
CA ASN A 112 4.16 22.51 22.34
C ASN A 112 3.65 21.08 22.58
N TYR A 113 3.04 20.81 23.74
CA TYR A 113 2.45 19.50 24.02
C TYR A 113 1.23 19.22 23.12
N GLU A 114 0.37 20.20 22.87
CA GLU A 114 -0.76 20.07 21.93
C GLU A 114 -0.29 19.79 20.50
N ALA A 115 0.77 20.47 20.04
CA ALA A 115 1.37 20.21 18.75
C ALA A 115 1.95 18.80 18.65
N ALA A 116 2.60 18.32 19.71
CA ALA A 116 3.13 16.96 19.77
C ALA A 116 2.02 15.90 19.76
N ILE A 117 0.92 16.11 20.51
CA ILE A 117 -0.26 15.23 20.49
C ILE A 117 -0.81 15.13 19.06
N LYS A 118 -1.03 16.26 18.38
CA LYS A 118 -1.52 16.27 16.99
C LYS A 118 -0.60 15.52 16.04
N ALA A 119 0.72 15.64 16.20
CA ALA A 119 1.69 14.92 15.38
C ALA A 119 1.61 13.40 15.61
N TYR A 120 1.36 12.95 16.83
CA TYR A 120 1.21 11.54 17.16
C TYR A 120 -0.11 10.93 16.65
N GLU A 121 -1.20 11.69 16.60
CA GLU A 121 -2.50 11.22 16.08
C GLU A 121 -2.49 10.90 14.58
N THR A 122 -1.59 11.49 13.79
CA THR A 122 -1.51 11.23 12.35
C THR A 122 -0.88 9.87 12.02
N VAL A 123 -0.01 9.36 12.90
CA VAL A 123 0.73 8.10 12.71
C VAL A 123 -0.21 6.90 12.58
N GLY A 124 -1.25 6.81 13.42
CA GLY A 124 -2.19 5.70 13.39
C GLY A 124 -2.89 5.51 12.04
N LYS A 125 -3.28 6.61 11.38
CA LYS A 125 -3.92 6.60 10.06
C LYS A 125 -2.99 6.11 8.94
N GLN A 126 -1.69 6.24 9.13
CA GLN A 126 -0.69 5.84 8.14
C GLN A 126 -0.55 4.31 8.08
N THR A 127 -0.67 3.62 9.22
CA THR A 127 -0.63 2.16 9.32
C THR A 127 -1.73 1.49 8.49
N ASP A 128 -2.99 1.93 8.67
CA ASP A 128 -4.14 1.38 7.93
C ASP A 128 -3.98 1.55 6.41
N ARG A 129 -3.41 2.68 5.98
CA ARG A 129 -3.14 2.94 4.57
C ARG A 129 -2.10 1.99 4.01
N SER A 130 -0.99 1.78 4.73
CA SER A 130 0.08 0.87 4.32
C SER A 130 -0.42 -0.57 4.22
N GLN A 131 -1.25 -1.03 5.16
CA GLN A 131 -1.88 -2.35 5.11
C GLN A 131 -2.81 -2.51 3.89
N LYS A 132 -3.62 -1.51 3.57
CA LYS A 132 -4.48 -1.52 2.37
C LYS A 132 -3.66 -1.59 1.09
N LEU A 133 -2.58 -0.81 0.99
CA LEU A 133 -1.68 -0.83 -0.17
C LEU A 133 -1.01 -2.20 -0.34
N LYS A 134 -0.61 -2.85 0.75
CA LYS A 134 -0.09 -4.22 0.71
C LYS A 134 -1.10 -5.19 0.13
N GLY A 135 -2.35 -5.15 0.61
CA GLY A 135 -3.44 -5.97 0.07
C GLY A 135 -3.69 -5.72 -1.41
N GLN A 136 -3.69 -4.45 -1.84
CA GLN A 136 -3.86 -4.09 -3.25
C GLN A 136 -2.72 -4.62 -4.15
N ALA A 137 -1.47 -4.53 -3.69
CA ALA A 137 -0.32 -5.05 -4.43
C ALA A 137 -0.42 -6.57 -4.64
N GLN A 138 -0.89 -7.31 -3.61
CA GLN A 138 -1.15 -8.74 -3.70
C GLN A 138 -2.28 -9.04 -4.71
N SER A 139 -3.43 -8.37 -4.58
CA SER A 139 -4.57 -8.57 -5.48
C SER A 139 -4.23 -8.27 -6.95
N GLN A 140 -3.35 -7.31 -7.22
CA GLN A 140 -2.92 -6.98 -8.57
C GLN A 140 -2.06 -8.08 -9.20
N TYR A 141 -1.20 -8.72 -8.38
CA TYR A 141 -0.46 -9.90 -8.82
C TYR A 141 -1.39 -11.09 -9.08
N ASP A 142 -2.32 -11.36 -8.17
CA ASP A 142 -3.28 -12.45 -8.32
C ASP A 142 -4.16 -12.27 -9.57
N SER A 143 -4.60 -11.04 -9.84
CA SER A 143 -5.31 -10.70 -11.09
C SER A 143 -4.46 -10.96 -12.33
N SER A 144 -3.19 -10.55 -12.32
CA SER A 144 -2.27 -10.81 -13.44
C SER A 144 -2.08 -12.31 -13.69
N LYS A 145 -2.07 -13.12 -12.63
CA LYS A 145 -2.01 -14.58 -12.73
C LYS A 145 -3.29 -15.16 -13.35
N MET A 146 -4.46 -14.72 -12.88
CA MET A 146 -5.75 -15.14 -13.45
C MET A 146 -5.88 -14.78 -14.94
N ASP A 147 -5.39 -13.61 -15.35
CA ASP A 147 -5.41 -13.19 -16.75
C ASP A 147 -4.56 -14.11 -17.64
N VAL A 148 -3.38 -14.52 -17.14
CA VAL A 148 -2.52 -15.49 -17.83
C VAL A 148 -3.22 -16.86 -17.96
N ASP A 149 -3.86 -17.34 -16.89
CA ASP A 149 -4.60 -18.62 -16.89
C ASP A 149 -5.84 -18.58 -17.80
N THR A 150 -6.54 -17.45 -17.83
CA THR A 150 -7.68 -17.21 -18.73
C THR A 150 -7.22 -17.18 -20.17
N THR A 151 -6.11 -16.49 -20.46
CA THR A 151 -5.52 -16.43 -21.81
C THR A 151 -5.06 -17.81 -22.26
N LEU A 152 -4.49 -18.63 -21.38
CA LEU A 152 -4.15 -20.03 -21.67
C LEU A 152 -5.40 -20.84 -22.04
N SER A 153 -6.47 -20.69 -21.27
CA SER A 153 -7.73 -21.40 -21.51
C SER A 153 -8.33 -21.03 -22.86
N MET A 154 -8.33 -19.74 -23.21
CA MET A 154 -8.73 -19.27 -24.54
C MET A 154 -7.82 -19.81 -25.64
N ALA A 155 -6.50 -19.76 -25.44
CA ALA A 155 -5.53 -20.25 -26.41
C ALA A 155 -5.74 -21.75 -26.69
N LYS A 156 -5.99 -22.57 -25.66
CA LYS A 156 -6.30 -24.01 -25.83
C LYS A 156 -7.53 -24.24 -26.70
N ILE A 157 -8.61 -23.49 -26.47
CA ILE A 157 -9.86 -23.63 -27.24
C ILE A 157 -9.65 -23.22 -28.70
N ILE A 158 -8.98 -22.10 -28.95
CA ILE A 158 -8.79 -21.55 -30.30
C ILE A 158 -7.78 -22.41 -31.09
N CYS A 159 -6.73 -22.89 -30.43
CA CYS A 159 -5.67 -23.67 -31.07
C CYS A 159 -6.01 -25.15 -31.30
N GLN A 160 -7.09 -25.67 -30.71
CA GLN A 160 -7.60 -27.02 -31.00
C GLN A 160 -8.38 -27.10 -32.32
N LYS A 161 -8.89 -25.97 -32.84
CA LYS A 161 -9.67 -25.90 -34.09
C LYS A 161 -8.80 -25.73 -35.36
N GLY A 162 -7.59 -26.26 -35.34
CA GLY A 162 -6.76 -26.39 -36.56
C GLY A 162 -7.29 -27.57 -37.39
N PHE A 163 -7.53 -27.33 -38.68
CA PHE A 163 -7.81 -28.40 -39.64
C PHE A 163 -6.62 -29.36 -39.75
#